data_AF-A0A3C1G9C9-F1
#
_entry.id   AF-A0A3C1G9C9-F1
#
_cell.length_a   1.000
_cell.length_b   1.000
_cell.length_c   1.000
_cell.angle_alpha   90.00
_cell.angle_beta   90.00
_cell.angle_gamma   90.00
#
_symmetry.space_group_name_H-M   'P 1'
#
loop_
_entity.id
_entity.type
_entity.pdbx_description
1 polymer ?
#
loop_
_entity_poly.entity_id
_entity_poly.type
_entity_poly.pdbx_seq_one_letter_code
_entity_poly.pdbx_strand_id
1 'polypeptide(L)'
;MSLPLSALTFYRMPDATLAAATIAGMIDALYTALSSATDFLGTALPASHTWTWTKRGVSEAVDGVPPAGTLAALAPRLLWAGHGVSTGTMATPDSWLANGLHVGINKNSGAYNAYTAALPFTAGQWFGFWRCAPTAANAVGTIVRAFVSQESAFIQVIQAATTQYWCLAGAILEGYSDTSGTTVESDSRLYGIVTGGSTAINAGFLASNGNFLDHVVSAGNPHGGTFQPGASALWSSGRAMLMQATGAAATATDADGKYVGRPVDFCRSTGSAVQNGTAVGVLRGLWLPGLVQSGRRLHNGAGTIYYHYVGVDTANPDDAVMLKAA
;
A
#
# COMPACT_ATOMS: atom_id res chain seq x y z
N MET A 1 2.29 -9.32 -22.13
CA MET A 1 2.56 -10.50 -21.28
C MET A 1 1.25 -11.26 -21.13
N SER A 2 1.27 -12.59 -21.12
CA SER A 2 0.07 -13.38 -20.85
C SER A 2 -0.17 -13.49 -19.35
N LEU A 3 -1.43 -13.45 -18.93
CA LEU A 3 -1.84 -13.78 -17.57
C LEU A 3 -1.67 -15.29 -17.30
N PRO A 4 -1.48 -15.73 -16.03
CA PRO A 4 -1.36 -14.89 -14.83
C PRO A 4 0.02 -14.21 -14.73
N LEU A 5 0.08 -13.06 -14.05
CA LEU A 5 1.35 -12.41 -13.75
C LEU A 5 2.14 -13.20 -12.71
N SER A 6 3.45 -12.98 -12.64
CA SER A 6 4.25 -13.48 -11.54
C SER A 6 3.73 -12.90 -10.21
N ALA A 7 3.49 -13.78 -9.25
CA ALA A 7 3.04 -13.40 -7.92
C ALA A 7 4.05 -12.48 -7.24
N LEU A 8 3.57 -11.41 -6.61
CA LEU A 8 4.41 -10.56 -5.77
C LEU A 8 4.75 -11.28 -4.47
N THR A 9 6.00 -11.13 -4.07
CA THR A 9 6.52 -11.57 -2.78
C THR A 9 7.04 -10.36 -2.03
N PHE A 10 6.92 -10.35 -0.72
CA PHE A 10 7.25 -9.21 0.11
C PHE A 10 8.33 -9.57 1.11
N TYR A 11 9.34 -8.70 1.21
CA TYR A 11 10.21 -8.67 2.38
C TYR A 11 9.65 -7.67 3.38
N ARG A 12 9.49 -8.12 4.62
CA ARG A 12 9.27 -7.20 5.75
C ARG A 12 10.60 -6.51 6.07
N MET A 13 10.59 -5.18 6.04
CA MET A 13 11.73 -4.36 6.41
C MET A 13 11.83 -4.22 7.93
N PRO A 14 13.01 -3.89 8.50
CA PRO A 14 13.14 -3.49 9.89
C PRO A 14 12.19 -2.34 10.23
N ASP A 15 11.62 -2.40 11.43
CA ASP A 15 10.76 -1.33 11.95
C ASP A 15 11.64 -0.09 12.23
N ALA A 16 11.17 1.10 11.87
CA ALA A 16 11.82 2.37 12.18
C ALA A 16 10.92 3.20 13.11
N THR A 17 11.50 3.77 14.15
CA THR A 17 10.75 4.56 15.14
C THR A 17 10.96 6.05 14.93
N LEU A 18 9.87 6.82 14.99
CA LEU A 18 9.92 8.27 14.94
C LEU A 18 10.65 8.84 16.17
N ALA A 19 11.77 9.52 15.92
CA ALA A 19 12.56 10.17 16.97
C ALA A 19 12.05 11.57 17.36
N ALA A 20 11.30 12.24 16.48
CA ALA A 20 10.76 13.57 16.70
C ALA A 20 9.28 13.63 16.31
N ALA A 21 8.48 14.38 17.07
CA ALA A 21 7.06 14.58 16.81
C ALA A 21 6.79 15.57 15.67
N THR A 22 7.35 15.31 14.49
CA THR A 22 7.26 16.19 13.32
C THR A 22 7.05 15.35 12.06
N ILE A 23 6.54 15.99 11.01
CA ILE A 23 6.41 15.32 9.71
C ILE A 23 7.78 14.97 9.11
N ALA A 24 8.82 15.78 9.35
CA ALA A 24 10.19 15.45 8.99
C ALA A 24 10.67 14.17 9.68
N GLY A 25 10.37 14.01 10.98
CA GLY A 25 10.65 12.77 11.72
C GLY A 25 9.92 11.55 11.16
N MET A 26 8.68 11.71 10.67
CA MET A 26 7.93 10.66 9.96
C MET A 26 8.61 10.28 8.64
N ILE A 27 9.00 11.26 7.82
CA ILE A 27 9.70 11.01 6.55
C ILE A 27 11.07 10.36 6.79
N ASP A 28 11.77 10.73 7.87
CA ASP A 28 13.04 10.10 8.26
C ASP A 28 12.87 8.64 8.65
N ALA A 29 11.86 8.32 9.47
CA ALA A 29 11.55 6.95 9.85
C ALA A 29 11.12 6.12 8.63
N LEU A 30 10.28 6.68 7.76
CA LEU A 30 9.85 6.04 6.52
C LEU A 30 11.04 5.73 5.60
N TYR A 31 11.91 6.71 5.36
CA TYR A 31 13.13 6.51 4.59
C TYR A 31 14.01 5.42 5.21
N THR A 32 14.18 5.43 6.54
CA THR A 32 14.99 4.43 7.25
C THR A 32 14.46 3.01 7.07
N ALA A 33 13.14 2.81 7.24
CA ALA A 33 12.51 1.51 7.03
C ALA A 33 12.62 1.05 5.56
N LEU A 34 12.35 1.94 4.60
CA LEU A 34 12.34 1.61 3.18
C LEU A 34 13.73 1.36 2.59
N SER A 35 14.75 2.10 3.02
CA SER A 35 16.11 2.04 2.46
C SER A 35 17.00 0.96 3.08
N SER A 36 16.47 0.14 4.00
CA SER A 36 17.26 -0.94 4.62
C SER A 36 17.75 -1.93 3.56
N ALA A 37 19.04 -2.30 3.66
CA ALA A 37 19.65 -3.31 2.80
C ALA A 37 19.31 -4.75 3.24
N THR A 38 18.76 -4.90 4.44
CA THR A 38 18.35 -6.19 5.02
C THR A 38 16.87 -6.20 5.38
N ASP A 39 16.28 -7.39 5.41
CA ASP A 39 14.97 -7.61 6.00
C ASP A 39 14.99 -7.48 7.53
N PHE A 40 13.82 -7.64 8.16
CA PHE A 40 13.66 -7.56 9.61
C PHE A 40 14.39 -8.65 10.42
N LEU A 41 14.94 -9.67 9.76
CA LEU A 41 15.77 -10.71 10.37
C LEU A 41 17.27 -10.44 10.17
N GLY A 42 17.64 -9.37 9.48
CA GLY A 42 19.02 -9.05 9.13
C GLY A 42 19.53 -9.78 7.88
N THR A 43 18.64 -10.41 7.10
CA THR A 43 18.99 -11.09 5.85
C THR A 43 19.09 -10.07 4.71
N ALA A 44 20.17 -10.11 3.93
CA ALA A 44 20.33 -9.21 2.78
C ALA A 44 19.21 -9.40 1.75
N LEU A 45 18.68 -8.28 1.24
CA LEU A 45 17.65 -8.32 0.22
C LEU A 45 18.23 -8.73 -1.14
N PRO A 46 17.53 -9.54 -1.94
CA PRO A 46 17.89 -9.77 -3.32
C PRO A 46 17.66 -8.51 -4.16
N ALA A 47 18.46 -8.33 -5.21
CA ALA A 47 18.38 -7.17 -6.10
C ALA A 47 16.97 -6.94 -6.67
N SER A 48 16.18 -8.00 -6.86
CA SER A 48 14.79 -7.93 -7.34
C SER A 48 13.80 -7.24 -6.38
N HIS A 49 14.20 -6.97 -5.13
CA HIS A 49 13.37 -6.30 -4.11
C HIS A 49 14.05 -5.04 -3.55
N THR A 50 15.24 -4.69 -4.04
CA THR A 50 15.98 -3.50 -3.61
C THR A 50 15.53 -2.28 -4.41
N TRP A 51 14.51 -1.59 -3.89
CA TRP A 51 14.10 -0.28 -4.39
C TRP A 51 15.18 0.76 -4.12
N THR A 52 15.34 1.71 -5.04
CA THR A 52 16.19 2.88 -4.79
C THR A 52 15.34 3.99 -4.17
N TRP A 53 15.51 4.19 -2.86
CA TRP A 53 14.83 5.24 -2.11
C TRP A 53 15.71 6.47 -2.01
N THR A 54 15.14 7.65 -2.31
CA THR A 54 15.85 8.93 -2.18
C THR A 54 15.04 9.88 -1.31
N LYS A 55 15.68 10.39 -0.26
CA LYS A 55 15.13 11.48 0.54
C LYS A 55 15.27 12.81 -0.22
N ARG A 56 14.23 13.64 -0.20
CA ARG A 56 14.15 14.91 -0.92
C ARG A 56 13.95 16.06 0.05
N GLY A 57 14.56 17.21 -0.26
CA GLY A 57 14.56 18.38 0.61
C GLY A 57 15.19 18.08 1.98
N VAL A 58 14.80 18.86 3.00
CA VAL A 58 15.18 18.62 4.40
C VAL A 58 14.15 17.70 5.04
N SER A 59 14.07 16.46 4.55
CA SER A 59 13.11 15.43 5.00
C SER A 59 11.64 15.79 4.74
N GLU A 60 11.35 16.38 3.59
CA GLU A 60 9.98 16.78 3.20
C GLU A 60 9.28 15.69 2.38
N ALA A 61 10.06 14.84 1.70
CA ALA A 61 9.55 13.74 0.91
C ALA A 61 10.58 12.60 0.74
N VAL A 62 10.07 11.44 0.34
CA VAL A 62 10.86 10.28 -0.10
C VAL A 62 10.25 9.71 -1.37
N ASP A 63 11.05 9.58 -2.43
CA ASP A 63 10.64 8.88 -3.65
C ASP A 63 11.34 7.53 -3.79
N GLY A 64 10.62 6.58 -4.39
CA GLY A 64 11.08 5.23 -4.65
C GLY A 64 11.14 4.94 -6.14
N VAL A 65 12.27 4.41 -6.58
CA VAL A 65 12.45 3.81 -7.89
C VAL A 65 12.37 2.30 -7.74
N PRO A 66 11.56 1.61 -8.56
CA PRO A 66 11.48 0.16 -8.49
C PRO A 66 12.84 -0.45 -8.85
N PRO A 67 13.11 -1.68 -8.38
CA PRO A 67 14.34 -2.41 -8.69
C PRO A 67 14.70 -2.43 -10.18
N ALA A 68 15.99 -2.47 -10.49
CA ALA A 68 16.42 -2.66 -11.87
C ALA A 68 15.99 -4.04 -12.39
N GLY A 69 15.46 -4.09 -13.62
CA GLY A 69 14.94 -5.33 -14.21
C GLY A 69 13.56 -5.73 -13.70
N THR A 70 12.87 -4.86 -12.94
CA THR A 70 11.45 -5.04 -12.65
C THR A 70 10.65 -5.23 -13.94
N LEU A 71 9.80 -6.25 -13.97
CA LEU A 71 9.04 -6.68 -15.14
C LEU A 71 7.93 -5.68 -15.56
N ALA A 72 7.76 -4.60 -14.80
CA ALA A 72 6.87 -3.48 -15.08
C ALA A 72 7.50 -2.53 -16.11
N ALA A 73 7.04 -2.56 -17.35
CA ALA A 73 7.52 -1.66 -18.40
C ALA A 73 7.28 -0.18 -18.05
N LEU A 74 6.21 0.13 -17.30
CA LEU A 74 5.89 1.50 -16.93
C LEU A 74 6.58 1.99 -15.64
N ALA A 75 7.29 1.10 -14.94
CA ALA A 75 8.12 1.36 -13.75
C ALA A 75 7.52 2.39 -12.75
N PRO A 76 6.66 1.97 -11.80
CA PRO A 76 5.94 2.89 -10.93
C PRO A 76 6.90 3.60 -9.98
N ARG A 77 6.89 4.93 -9.97
CA ARG A 77 7.56 5.71 -8.92
C ARG A 77 6.59 6.07 -7.82
N LEU A 78 6.98 5.72 -6.61
CA LEU A 78 6.22 6.00 -5.41
C LEU A 78 6.77 7.27 -4.77
N LEU A 79 5.91 8.11 -4.23
CA LEU A 79 6.32 9.34 -3.56
C LEU A 79 5.48 9.50 -2.29
N TRP A 80 6.15 9.50 -1.15
CA TRP A 80 5.57 9.95 0.11
C TRP A 80 6.06 11.34 0.41
N ALA A 81 5.15 12.20 0.82
CA ALA A 81 5.45 13.58 1.12
C ALA A 81 4.67 14.07 2.33
N GLY A 82 5.27 15.00 3.05
CA GLY A 82 4.63 15.64 4.17
C GLY A 82 5.45 16.85 4.59
N HIS A 83 4.85 18.03 4.46
CA HIS A 83 5.39 19.27 5.01
C HIS A 83 4.23 20.27 5.19
N GLY A 84 4.49 21.57 5.27
CA GLY A 84 3.47 22.62 5.35
C GLY A 84 2.50 22.67 4.16
N VAL A 85 1.85 23.80 3.95
CA VAL A 85 0.95 23.97 2.79
C VAL A 85 1.76 23.83 1.49
N SER A 86 1.29 22.97 0.59
CA SER A 86 1.94 22.62 -0.66
C SER A 86 1.01 22.88 -1.84
N THR A 87 1.59 23.15 -3.01
CA THR A 87 0.88 23.28 -4.29
C THR A 87 0.84 21.98 -5.08
N GLY A 88 1.33 20.87 -4.53
CA GLY A 88 1.33 19.58 -5.23
C GLY A 88 -0.08 19.11 -5.53
N THR A 89 -0.28 18.37 -6.62
CA THR A 89 -1.62 17.93 -6.99
C THR A 89 -2.12 16.86 -6.01
N MET A 90 -3.19 17.15 -5.29
CA MET A 90 -3.95 16.17 -4.50
C MET A 90 -4.97 15.47 -5.40
N ALA A 91 -5.16 14.18 -5.20
CA ALA A 91 -6.27 13.45 -5.81
C ALA A 91 -7.54 13.67 -4.97
N THR A 92 -8.65 13.95 -5.65
CA THR A 92 -9.98 14.05 -5.02
C THR A 92 -10.30 12.78 -4.22
N PRO A 93 -10.98 12.87 -3.07
CA PRO A 93 -11.55 14.07 -2.42
C PRO A 93 -10.62 14.81 -1.46
N ASP A 94 -9.36 14.39 -1.34
CA ASP A 94 -8.47 14.98 -0.36
C ASP A 94 -7.95 16.36 -0.78
N SER A 95 -7.62 17.14 0.23
CA SER A 95 -6.84 18.36 0.13
C SER A 95 -5.58 18.23 0.99
N TRP A 96 -4.59 19.10 0.77
CA TRP A 96 -3.37 19.09 1.58
C TRP A 96 -3.69 19.21 3.07
N LEU A 97 -3.21 18.25 3.85
CA LEU A 97 -3.21 18.33 5.30
C LEU A 97 -1.84 18.83 5.75
N ALA A 98 -1.77 19.99 6.38
CA ALA A 98 -0.51 20.47 6.94
C ALA A 98 0.06 19.44 7.92
N ASN A 99 1.34 19.09 7.77
CA ASN A 99 2.02 18.08 8.59
C ASN A 99 1.36 16.69 8.55
N GLY A 100 0.57 16.36 7.53
CA GLY A 100 0.09 14.99 7.28
C GLY A 100 1.07 14.22 6.40
N LEU A 101 1.08 12.88 6.51
CA LEU A 101 1.75 12.02 5.54
C LEU A 101 0.80 11.81 4.36
N HIS A 102 1.32 11.97 3.14
CA HIS A 102 0.60 11.74 1.90
C HIS A 102 1.37 10.74 1.04
N VAL A 103 0.66 10.02 0.18
CA VAL A 103 1.22 9.06 -0.77
C VAL A 103 0.70 9.36 -2.17
N GLY A 104 1.58 9.25 -3.15
CA GLY A 104 1.27 9.40 -4.57
C GLY A 104 2.09 8.43 -5.42
N ILE A 105 1.65 8.23 -6.67
CA ILE A 105 2.28 7.34 -7.63
C ILE A 105 2.36 7.99 -9.01
N ASN A 106 3.47 7.79 -9.70
CA ASN A 106 3.65 8.18 -11.09
C ASN A 106 4.01 6.95 -11.92
N LYS A 107 3.42 6.79 -13.11
CA LYS A 107 3.86 5.79 -14.11
C LYS A 107 4.56 6.50 -15.27
N ASN A 108 5.47 5.81 -15.95
CA ASN A 108 6.30 6.38 -17.03
C ASN A 108 7.10 7.61 -16.57
N SER A 109 7.67 7.52 -15.37
CA SER A 109 8.24 8.68 -14.69
C SER A 109 9.53 9.18 -15.33
N GLY A 110 9.62 10.50 -15.50
CA GLY A 110 10.88 11.19 -15.72
C GLY A 110 11.73 11.33 -14.46
N ALA A 111 12.64 12.31 -14.46
CA ALA A 111 13.39 12.68 -13.28
C ALA A 111 12.47 13.33 -12.23
N TYR A 112 12.85 13.24 -10.96
CA TYR A 112 12.19 14.00 -9.89
C TYR A 112 12.35 15.51 -10.13
N ASN A 113 11.27 16.25 -9.94
CA ASN A 113 11.22 17.71 -10.04
C ASN A 113 11.10 18.32 -8.63
N ALA A 114 9.88 18.34 -8.07
CA ALA A 114 9.61 18.79 -6.71
C ALA A 114 8.27 18.22 -6.24
N TYR A 115 8.17 17.74 -5.00
CA TYR A 115 6.91 17.19 -4.46
C TYR A 115 5.81 18.26 -4.36
N THR A 116 6.20 19.54 -4.27
CA THR A 116 5.30 20.69 -4.24
C THR A 116 4.82 21.12 -5.63
N ALA A 117 5.42 20.63 -6.71
CA ALA A 117 4.95 20.91 -8.06
C ALA A 117 3.66 20.14 -8.36
N ALA A 118 2.82 20.68 -9.25
CA ALA A 118 1.64 19.99 -9.75
C ALA A 118 1.99 18.62 -10.37
N LEU A 119 3.15 18.55 -11.03
CA LEU A 119 3.76 17.31 -11.51
C LEU A 119 5.11 17.11 -10.79
N PRO A 120 5.20 16.17 -9.83
CA PRO A 120 6.42 15.92 -9.07
C PRO A 120 7.57 15.34 -9.88
N PHE A 121 7.30 14.91 -11.11
CA PHE A 121 8.29 14.36 -12.03
C PHE A 121 8.19 15.09 -13.38
N THR A 122 9.31 15.17 -14.10
CA THR A 122 9.41 15.91 -15.37
C THR A 122 8.63 15.26 -16.52
N ALA A 123 8.21 14.00 -16.36
CA ALA A 123 7.41 13.25 -17.33
C ALA A 123 6.59 12.16 -16.61
N GLY A 124 5.65 11.58 -17.34
CA GLY A 124 4.80 10.49 -16.88
C GLY A 124 3.36 10.91 -16.62
N GLN A 125 2.62 10.04 -15.94
CA GLN A 125 1.23 10.26 -15.56
C GLN A 125 1.12 10.20 -14.05
N TRP A 126 0.96 11.38 -13.44
CA TRP A 126 0.90 11.55 -12.00
C TRP A 126 -0.51 11.30 -11.49
N PHE A 127 -0.65 10.45 -10.47
CA PHE A 127 -1.93 10.13 -9.85
C PHE A 127 -2.49 11.30 -9.03
N GLY A 128 -1.61 12.07 -8.40
CA GLY A 128 -1.96 12.93 -7.28
C GLY A 128 -1.62 12.28 -5.93
N PHE A 129 -1.70 13.09 -4.88
CA PHE A 129 -1.53 12.64 -3.51
C PHE A 129 -2.88 12.32 -2.86
N TRP A 130 -2.93 11.23 -2.11
CA TRP A 130 -3.95 11.00 -1.08
C TRP A 130 -3.32 11.03 0.31
N ARG A 131 -4.12 11.39 1.32
CA ARG A 131 -3.69 11.38 2.72
C ARG A 131 -3.46 9.94 3.16
N CYS A 132 -2.37 9.70 3.86
CA CYS A 132 -1.95 8.40 4.37
C CYS A 132 -1.97 8.31 5.89
N ALA A 133 -1.62 9.39 6.59
CA ALA A 133 -1.69 9.45 8.04
C ALA A 133 -1.90 10.91 8.48
N PRO A 134 -2.66 11.15 9.57
CA PRO A 134 -2.91 12.50 10.07
C PRO A 134 -1.68 13.06 10.78
N THR A 135 -1.69 14.36 11.05
CA THR A 135 -0.65 15.02 11.87
C THR A 135 -0.45 14.36 13.24
N ALA A 136 -1.54 13.86 13.84
CA ALA A 136 -1.48 13.17 15.13
C ALA A 136 -0.62 11.90 15.10
N ALA A 137 -0.43 11.28 13.92
CA ALA A 137 0.43 10.12 13.76
C ALA A 137 1.93 10.47 13.86
N ASN A 138 2.30 11.75 13.78
CA ASN A 138 3.68 12.19 13.99
C ASN A 138 4.00 12.30 15.48
N ALA A 139 3.65 11.29 16.28
CA ALA A 139 3.99 11.23 17.69
C ALA A 139 5.33 10.49 17.86
N VAL A 140 6.17 10.93 18.80
CA VAL A 140 7.39 10.19 19.16
C VAL A 140 7.02 8.76 19.56
N GLY A 141 7.80 7.79 19.11
CA GLY A 141 7.54 6.38 19.38
C GLY A 141 6.59 5.72 18.37
N THR A 142 5.99 6.48 17.45
CA THR A 142 5.27 5.91 16.30
C THR A 142 6.24 5.06 15.48
N ILE A 143 5.80 3.85 15.11
CA ILE A 143 6.59 2.89 14.35
C ILE A 143 6.16 2.94 12.89
N VAL A 144 7.12 3.04 11.98
CA VAL A 144 6.92 2.79 10.56
C VAL A 144 7.43 1.39 10.24
N ARG A 145 6.53 0.55 9.75
CA ARG A 145 6.85 -0.79 9.24
C ARG A 145 6.55 -0.85 7.76
N ALA A 146 7.55 -1.27 6.98
CA ALA A 146 7.41 -1.39 5.54
C ALA A 146 7.50 -2.85 5.09
N PHE A 147 6.79 -3.16 4.01
CA PHE A 147 6.90 -4.39 3.25
C PHE A 147 7.12 -4.02 1.79
N VAL A 148 8.19 -4.52 1.18
CA VAL A 148 8.55 -4.18 -0.20
C VAL A 148 8.51 -5.43 -1.06
N SER A 149 7.85 -5.32 -2.21
CA SER A 149 7.88 -6.33 -3.28
C SER A 149 8.65 -5.81 -4.48
N GLN A 150 8.69 -6.58 -5.56
CA GLN A 150 9.32 -6.19 -6.82
C GLN A 150 8.70 -4.94 -7.46
N GLU A 151 7.42 -4.67 -7.18
CA GLU A 151 6.62 -3.68 -7.92
C GLU A 151 5.68 -2.82 -7.06
N SER A 152 5.60 -3.11 -5.75
CA SER A 152 4.74 -2.39 -4.80
C SER A 152 5.34 -2.33 -3.41
N ALA A 153 4.93 -1.33 -2.63
CA ALA A 153 5.27 -1.20 -1.22
C ALA A 153 4.00 -1.03 -0.36
N PHE A 154 3.98 -1.71 0.78
CA PHE A 154 2.96 -1.59 1.82
C PHE A 154 3.60 -0.97 3.06
N ILE A 155 2.99 0.08 3.62
CA ILE A 155 3.48 0.77 4.82
C ILE A 155 2.41 0.71 5.90
N GLN A 156 2.82 0.36 7.12
CA GLN A 156 2.06 0.58 8.35
C GLN A 156 2.71 1.72 9.14
N VAL A 157 1.91 2.71 9.51
CA VAL A 157 2.22 3.72 10.52
C VAL A 157 1.48 3.32 11.79
N ILE A 158 2.21 2.90 12.82
CA ILE A 158 1.69 2.29 14.05
C ILE A 158 1.94 3.26 15.19
N GLN A 159 0.94 4.07 15.53
CA GLN A 159 1.04 5.01 16.65
C GLN A 159 0.81 4.32 17.99
N ALA A 160 -0.12 3.38 18.02
CA ALA A 160 -0.43 2.54 19.17
C ALA A 160 -1.02 1.20 18.70
N ALA A 161 -1.23 0.27 19.64
CA ALA A 161 -1.73 -1.07 19.35
C ALA A 161 -3.12 -1.12 18.68
N THR A 162 -3.88 -0.03 18.66
CA THR A 162 -5.20 0.05 17.98
C THR A 162 -5.31 1.28 17.08
N THR A 163 -4.22 2.05 16.93
CA THR A 163 -4.19 3.27 16.13
C THR A 163 -3.13 3.12 15.06
N GLN A 164 -3.56 2.64 13.90
CA GLN A 164 -2.69 2.41 12.75
C GLN A 164 -3.25 3.03 11.48
N TYR A 165 -2.35 3.43 10.59
CA TYR A 165 -2.66 3.97 9.27
C TYR A 165 -1.84 3.24 8.23
N TRP A 166 -2.49 2.72 7.19
CA TRP A 166 -1.80 1.92 6.17
C TRP A 166 -1.88 2.57 4.79
N CYS A 167 -0.86 2.32 3.98
CA CYS A 167 -0.94 2.55 2.55
C CYS A 167 -0.26 1.43 1.77
N LEU A 168 -0.78 1.18 0.57
CA LEU A 168 -0.25 0.27 -0.42
C LEU A 168 -0.18 1.04 -1.73
N ALA A 169 0.98 1.05 -2.38
CA ALA A 169 1.14 1.71 -3.68
C ALA A 169 2.09 0.93 -4.59
N GLY A 170 1.85 1.00 -5.90
CA GLY A 170 2.66 0.31 -6.93
C GLY A 170 1.80 -0.35 -8.00
N ALA A 171 2.31 -1.44 -8.59
CA ALA A 171 1.56 -2.32 -9.49
C ALA A 171 0.68 -3.28 -8.68
N ILE A 172 -0.38 -2.75 -8.09
CA ILE A 172 -1.14 -3.41 -7.02
C ILE A 172 -2.18 -4.42 -7.52
N LEU A 173 -2.68 -4.28 -8.76
CA LEU A 173 -3.68 -5.20 -9.32
C LEU A 173 -3.18 -5.97 -10.54
N GLU A 174 -3.59 -7.23 -10.62
CA GLU A 174 -3.58 -8.06 -11.82
C GLU A 174 -4.97 -7.99 -12.45
N GLY A 175 -5.06 -7.54 -13.70
CA GLY A 175 -6.35 -7.47 -14.39
C GLY A 175 -6.89 -8.86 -14.72
N TYR A 176 -8.23 -8.96 -14.82
CA TYR A 176 -8.91 -10.19 -15.26
C TYR A 176 -8.76 -10.48 -16.76
N SER A 177 -8.34 -9.48 -17.53
CA SER A 177 -8.08 -9.54 -18.96
C SER A 177 -6.79 -8.80 -19.27
N ASP A 178 -6.04 -9.29 -20.25
CA ASP A 178 -4.79 -8.70 -20.72
C ASP A 178 -4.99 -7.71 -21.89
N THR A 179 -6.22 -7.24 -22.12
CA THR A 179 -6.51 -6.26 -23.18
C THR A 179 -5.90 -4.90 -22.85
N SER A 180 -4.72 -4.66 -23.44
CA SER A 180 -3.93 -3.45 -23.24
C SER A 180 -4.70 -2.18 -23.62
N GLY A 181 -4.59 -1.15 -22.77
CA GLY A 181 -5.18 0.17 -23.00
C GLY A 181 -6.68 0.26 -22.67
N THR A 182 -7.32 -0.87 -22.34
CA THR A 182 -8.74 -0.89 -21.94
C THR A 182 -8.93 -1.49 -20.55
N THR A 183 -8.35 -2.66 -20.25
CA THR A 183 -8.50 -3.35 -18.96
C THR A 183 -7.23 -3.32 -18.12
N VAL A 184 -6.07 -3.23 -18.77
CA VAL A 184 -4.74 -3.19 -18.14
C VAL A 184 -3.81 -2.28 -18.93
N GLU A 185 -2.71 -1.87 -18.31
CA GLU A 185 -1.64 -1.17 -19.01
C GLU A 185 -0.91 -2.09 -20.02
N SER A 186 0.00 -1.53 -20.81
CA SER A 186 0.79 -2.27 -21.81
C SER A 186 1.65 -3.40 -21.27
N ASP A 187 1.87 -3.46 -19.96
CA ASP A 187 2.57 -4.53 -19.27
C ASP A 187 1.63 -5.43 -18.45
N SER A 188 0.34 -5.43 -18.77
CA SER A 188 -0.71 -6.26 -18.17
C SER A 188 -0.94 -6.00 -16.66
N ARG A 189 -0.43 -4.89 -16.13
CA ARG A 189 -0.59 -4.46 -14.74
C ARG A 189 -1.56 -3.31 -14.62
N LEU A 190 -2.01 -3.08 -13.40
CA LEU A 190 -2.71 -1.87 -13.00
C LEU A 190 -2.01 -1.24 -11.79
N TYR A 191 -1.71 0.04 -11.94
CA TYR A 191 -0.97 0.82 -10.97
C TYR A 191 -1.91 1.66 -10.14
N GLY A 192 -1.67 1.76 -8.84
CA GLY A 192 -2.59 2.47 -7.97
C GLY A 192 -2.10 2.67 -6.55
N ILE A 193 -3.01 3.21 -5.76
CA ILE A 193 -2.85 3.52 -4.35
C ILE A 193 -4.07 2.99 -3.61
N VAL A 194 -3.84 2.41 -2.45
CA VAL A 194 -4.84 2.19 -1.41
C VAL A 194 -4.32 2.81 -0.12
N THR A 195 -5.14 3.56 0.58
CA THR A 195 -4.79 4.17 1.86
C THR A 195 -5.96 4.14 2.84
N GLY A 196 -5.65 4.05 4.13
CA GLY A 196 -6.61 4.25 5.21
C GLY A 196 -7.01 5.72 5.42
N GLY A 197 -6.38 6.67 4.73
CA GLY A 197 -6.69 8.10 4.89
C GLY A 197 -6.06 8.69 6.16
N SER A 198 -6.78 9.62 6.78
CA SER A 198 -6.44 10.23 8.07
C SER A 198 -7.15 9.57 9.25
N THR A 199 -8.05 8.62 8.99
CA THR A 199 -8.76 7.85 10.01
C THR A 199 -7.97 6.58 10.32
N ALA A 200 -7.88 6.23 11.60
CA ALA A 200 -7.22 4.99 12.01
C ALA A 200 -8.02 3.79 11.50
N ILE A 201 -7.32 2.76 11.06
CA ILE A 201 -7.93 1.50 10.64
C ILE A 201 -8.49 0.81 11.88
N ASN A 202 -9.74 0.36 11.79
CA ASN A 202 -10.44 -0.27 12.91
C ASN A 202 -10.13 -1.78 12.98
N ALA A 203 -10.32 -2.37 14.17
CA ALA A 203 -10.43 -3.82 14.28
C ALA A 203 -11.77 -4.21 13.64
N GLY A 204 -11.77 -5.16 12.71
CA GLY A 204 -12.97 -5.49 11.92
C GLY A 204 -13.08 -4.76 10.58
N PHE A 205 -11.98 -4.23 10.04
CA PHE A 205 -11.99 -3.46 8.80
C PHE A 205 -12.47 -4.29 7.60
N LEU A 206 -12.29 -5.62 7.61
CA LEU A 206 -12.79 -6.49 6.55
C LEU A 206 -14.29 -6.73 6.65
N ALA A 207 -14.91 -6.45 7.79
CA ALA A 207 -16.35 -6.60 7.99
C ALA A 207 -17.16 -5.30 7.85
N SER A 208 -16.50 -4.16 7.61
CA SER A 208 -17.17 -2.85 7.59
C SER A 208 -16.78 -2.01 6.39
N ASN A 209 -17.79 -1.46 5.70
CA ASN A 209 -17.60 -0.50 4.61
C ASN A 209 -16.88 0.77 5.07
N GLY A 210 -16.15 1.40 4.15
CA GLY A 210 -15.50 2.69 4.37
C GLY A 210 -14.20 2.56 5.13
N ASN A 211 -13.49 1.44 4.95
CA ASN A 211 -12.24 1.12 5.62
C ASN A 211 -11.10 0.90 4.61
N PHE A 212 -9.92 0.48 5.11
CA PHE A 212 -8.80 0.10 4.24
C PHE A 212 -9.24 -0.90 3.17
N LEU A 213 -8.75 -0.72 1.93
CA LEU A 213 -9.20 -1.37 0.70
C LEU A 213 -10.52 -0.83 0.09
N ASP A 214 -11.18 0.16 0.70
CA ASP A 214 -12.34 0.83 0.10
C ASP A 214 -11.97 2.20 -0.50
N HIS A 215 -12.92 2.82 -1.20
CA HIS A 215 -12.85 4.22 -1.62
C HIS A 215 -14.02 5.00 -1.03
N VAL A 216 -13.75 6.13 -0.37
CA VAL A 216 -14.75 7.02 0.24
C VAL A 216 -14.64 8.41 -0.35
N VAL A 217 -15.77 9.01 -0.78
CA VAL A 217 -15.77 10.33 -1.45
C VAL A 217 -15.64 11.54 -0.50
N SER A 218 -15.36 11.28 0.78
CA SER A 218 -15.18 12.29 1.82
C SER A 218 -13.69 12.43 2.16
N ALA A 219 -13.20 13.66 2.23
CA ALA A 219 -11.79 13.95 2.56
C ALA A 219 -11.36 13.30 3.90
N GLY A 220 -10.11 12.82 3.93
CA GLY A 220 -9.51 12.18 5.11
C GLY A 220 -9.97 10.75 5.39
N ASN A 221 -10.86 10.18 4.59
CA ASN A 221 -11.29 8.78 4.72
C ASN A 221 -10.41 7.84 3.87
N PRO A 222 -10.62 6.52 3.94
CA PRO A 222 -9.90 5.58 3.09
C PRO A 222 -10.16 5.80 1.60
N HIS A 223 -9.10 5.68 0.81
CA HIS A 223 -9.13 5.83 -0.64
C HIS A 223 -8.46 4.65 -1.31
N GLY A 224 -9.12 4.10 -2.32
CA GLY A 224 -8.56 3.12 -3.23
C GLY A 224 -8.75 3.59 -4.66
N GLY A 225 -7.73 3.42 -5.48
CA GLY A 225 -7.81 3.78 -6.89
C GLY A 225 -6.66 3.25 -7.71
N THR A 226 -6.92 3.07 -8.99
CA THR A 226 -5.94 2.69 -9.99
C THR A 226 -5.99 3.65 -11.17
N PHE A 227 -4.90 3.76 -11.92
CA PHE A 227 -4.94 4.45 -13.19
C PHE A 227 -5.92 3.73 -14.13
N GLN A 228 -6.69 4.53 -14.86
CA GLN A 228 -7.37 4.03 -16.04
C GLN A 228 -6.30 3.66 -17.09
N PRO A 229 -6.32 2.42 -17.60
CA PRO A 229 -5.45 1.97 -18.69
C PRO A 229 -5.36 2.97 -19.84
N GLY A 230 -4.15 3.25 -20.31
CA GLY A 230 -3.92 4.14 -21.45
C GLY A 230 -4.29 5.61 -21.21
N ALA A 231 -4.74 5.98 -20.00
CA ALA A 231 -5.15 7.34 -19.66
C ALA A 231 -4.40 7.84 -18.40
N SER A 232 -4.53 9.14 -18.17
CA SER A 232 -4.03 9.81 -16.96
C SER A 232 -5.10 9.92 -15.87
N ALA A 233 -6.33 9.49 -16.17
CA ALA A 233 -7.45 9.51 -15.25
C ALA A 233 -7.39 8.35 -14.25
N LEU A 234 -8.17 8.47 -13.17
CA LEU A 234 -8.24 7.48 -12.12
C LEU A 234 -9.57 6.73 -12.15
N TRP A 235 -9.51 5.45 -11.87
CA TRP A 235 -10.66 4.70 -11.39
C TRP A 235 -10.62 4.67 -9.88
N SER A 236 -11.60 5.30 -9.24
CA SER A 236 -11.95 4.97 -7.87
C SER A 236 -12.28 3.47 -7.80
N SER A 237 -11.63 2.76 -6.89
CA SER A 237 -11.77 1.31 -6.77
C SER A 237 -11.64 0.87 -5.34
N GLY A 238 -12.27 -0.24 -5.00
CA GLY A 238 -11.99 -0.92 -3.73
C GLY A 238 -12.39 -2.37 -3.78
N ARG A 239 -12.26 -3.06 -2.66
CA ARG A 239 -12.57 -4.47 -2.52
C ARG A 239 -14.03 -4.76 -2.88
N ALA A 240 -14.26 -5.87 -3.56
CA ALA A 240 -15.57 -6.31 -4.01
C ALA A 240 -16.39 -7.07 -2.95
N MET A 241 -15.84 -7.24 -1.74
CA MET A 241 -16.43 -8.10 -0.71
C MET A 241 -16.30 -7.52 0.70
N LEU A 242 -17.31 -7.85 1.51
CA LEU A 242 -17.29 -7.75 2.96
C LEU A 242 -17.17 -9.16 3.55
N MET A 243 -16.23 -9.35 4.48
CA MET A 243 -16.17 -10.57 5.28
C MET A 243 -17.22 -10.48 6.39
N GLN A 244 -17.98 -11.55 6.64
CA GLN A 244 -18.88 -11.56 7.79
C GLN A 244 -18.07 -11.54 9.09
N ALA A 245 -18.35 -10.60 9.98
CA ALA A 245 -17.88 -10.62 11.37
C ALA A 245 -18.64 -11.68 12.17
N THR A 246 -18.32 -12.95 11.95
CA THR A 246 -18.73 -14.03 12.84
C THR A 246 -17.50 -14.54 13.58
N GLY A 247 -17.58 -14.64 14.91
CA GLY A 247 -16.48 -15.12 15.77
C GLY A 247 -16.04 -16.57 15.53
N ALA A 248 -16.62 -17.23 14.51
CA ALA A 248 -16.30 -18.57 14.05
C ALA A 248 -16.26 -18.64 12.50
N ALA A 249 -15.89 -17.54 11.82
CA ALA A 249 -15.65 -17.59 10.38
C ALA A 249 -14.56 -18.63 10.12
N ALA A 250 -14.96 -19.75 9.50
CA ALA A 250 -14.04 -20.83 9.16
C ALA A 250 -12.93 -20.26 8.29
N THR A 251 -11.75 -20.15 8.88
CA THR A 251 -10.52 -19.83 8.18
C THR A 251 -10.37 -20.84 7.05
N ALA A 252 -10.27 -20.36 5.80
CA ALA A 252 -10.06 -21.25 4.67
C ALA A 252 -8.77 -22.02 4.92
N THR A 253 -8.86 -23.35 4.93
CA THR A 253 -7.73 -24.25 5.18
C THR A 253 -7.58 -25.21 4.00
N ASP A 254 -6.34 -25.60 3.70
CA ASP A 254 -6.08 -26.64 2.71
C ASP A 254 -6.37 -28.03 3.32
N ALA A 255 -6.17 -29.08 2.52
CA ALA A 255 -6.39 -30.45 2.96
C ALA A 255 -5.45 -30.87 4.13
N ASP A 256 -4.33 -30.15 4.34
CA ASP A 256 -3.43 -30.35 5.48
C ASP A 256 -3.85 -29.54 6.71
N GLY A 257 -4.98 -28.82 6.64
CA GLY A 257 -5.45 -27.92 7.69
C GLY A 257 -4.65 -26.62 7.78
N LYS A 258 -3.80 -26.30 6.80
CA LYS A 258 -3.00 -25.06 6.79
C LYS A 258 -3.85 -23.93 6.28
N TYR A 259 -3.65 -22.76 6.87
CA TYR A 259 -4.36 -21.56 6.50
C TYR A 259 -4.09 -21.13 5.04
N VAL A 260 -5.13 -20.95 4.23
CA VAL A 260 -5.08 -20.49 2.84
C VAL A 260 -5.87 -19.20 2.75
N GLY A 261 -5.19 -18.06 2.68
CA GLY A 261 -5.87 -16.78 2.52
C GLY A 261 -6.63 -16.69 1.20
N ARG A 262 -7.64 -15.82 1.15
CA ARG A 262 -8.44 -15.60 -0.06
C ARG A 262 -7.91 -14.41 -0.87
N PRO A 263 -7.80 -14.51 -2.22
CA PRO A 263 -7.49 -13.34 -3.06
C PRO A 263 -8.51 -12.22 -2.86
N VAL A 264 -8.11 -10.98 -3.09
CA VAL A 264 -8.99 -9.81 -2.96
C VAL A 264 -9.35 -9.25 -4.32
N ASP A 265 -10.61 -9.40 -4.69
CA ASP A 265 -11.17 -8.75 -5.87
C ASP A 265 -11.31 -7.26 -5.64
N PHE A 266 -10.86 -6.48 -6.61
CA PHE A 266 -11.07 -5.04 -6.69
C PHE A 266 -12.06 -4.72 -7.80
N CYS A 267 -13.00 -3.85 -7.51
CA CYS A 267 -14.02 -3.37 -8.43
C CYS A 267 -13.93 -1.84 -8.56
N ARG A 268 -14.51 -1.31 -9.64
CA ARG A 268 -14.76 0.12 -9.75
C ARG A 268 -15.79 0.54 -8.72
N SER A 269 -15.55 1.67 -8.08
CA SER A 269 -16.48 2.33 -7.18
C SER A 269 -17.18 3.49 -7.91
N THR A 270 -18.48 3.66 -7.67
CA THR A 270 -19.26 4.84 -8.10
C THR A 270 -19.58 5.79 -6.95
N GLY A 271 -19.06 5.53 -5.74
CA GLY A 271 -19.39 6.34 -4.56
C GLY A 271 -18.65 5.93 -3.29
N SER A 272 -19.17 6.34 -2.15
CA SER A 272 -18.55 6.03 -0.85
C SER A 272 -18.77 4.57 -0.46
N ALA A 273 -17.70 3.76 -0.51
CA ALA A 273 -17.69 2.36 -0.11
C ALA A 273 -18.72 1.46 -0.83
N VAL A 274 -19.16 1.87 -2.02
CA VAL A 274 -20.08 1.09 -2.86
C VAL A 274 -19.37 0.70 -4.15
N GLN A 275 -19.05 -0.58 -4.27
CA GLN A 275 -18.53 -1.12 -5.52
C GLN A 275 -19.65 -1.28 -6.53
N ASN A 276 -19.43 -0.78 -7.75
CA ASN A 276 -20.39 -0.80 -8.85
C ASN A 276 -20.31 -2.10 -9.67
N GLY A 277 -19.85 -3.21 -9.06
CA GLY A 277 -19.83 -4.55 -9.65
C GLY A 277 -18.89 -4.77 -10.85
N THR A 278 -18.28 -3.74 -11.42
CA THR A 278 -17.29 -3.91 -12.51
C THR A 278 -15.95 -4.29 -11.92
N ALA A 279 -15.63 -5.58 -11.95
CA ALA A 279 -14.35 -6.10 -11.50
C ALA A 279 -13.20 -5.56 -12.37
N VAL A 280 -12.17 -5.05 -11.70
CA VAL A 280 -10.98 -4.46 -12.31
C VAL A 280 -9.83 -5.46 -12.29
N GLY A 281 -9.72 -6.23 -11.21
CA GLY A 281 -8.65 -7.21 -11.05
C GLY A 281 -8.58 -7.76 -9.62
N VAL A 282 -7.49 -8.45 -9.34
CA VAL A 282 -7.18 -9.02 -8.02
C VAL A 282 -5.94 -8.35 -7.45
N LEU A 283 -5.93 -8.06 -6.15
CA LEU A 283 -4.72 -7.60 -5.46
C LEU A 283 -3.58 -8.62 -5.60
N ARG A 284 -2.42 -8.13 -6.01
CA ARG A 284 -1.23 -8.96 -6.21
C ARG A 284 -0.45 -9.08 -4.91
N GLY A 285 -0.20 -10.32 -4.49
CA GLY A 285 0.64 -10.57 -3.32
C GLY A 285 -0.01 -10.25 -1.97
N LEU A 286 -1.33 -10.00 -1.95
CA LEU A 286 -2.10 -9.73 -0.74
C LEU A 286 -3.37 -10.57 -0.71
N TRP A 287 -3.59 -11.25 0.41
CA TRP A 287 -4.71 -12.16 0.65
C TRP A 287 -5.41 -11.82 1.97
N LEU A 288 -6.65 -12.27 2.16
CA LEU A 288 -7.38 -12.10 3.40
C LEU A 288 -7.31 -13.36 4.26
N PRO A 289 -6.63 -13.29 5.42
CA PRO A 289 -6.51 -14.39 6.34
C PRO A 289 -7.69 -14.57 7.32
N GLY A 290 -8.63 -13.63 7.39
CA GLY A 290 -9.57 -13.56 8.51
C GLY A 290 -8.87 -13.07 9.79
N LEU A 291 -9.22 -13.67 10.94
CA LEU A 291 -8.73 -13.23 12.26
C LEU A 291 -7.32 -13.75 12.56
N VAL A 292 -6.32 -12.88 12.48
CA VAL A 292 -4.92 -13.16 12.85
C VAL A 292 -4.26 -11.90 13.41
N GLN A 293 -3.40 -12.07 14.40
CA GLN A 293 -2.71 -10.94 15.04
C GLN A 293 -1.63 -10.33 14.14
N SER A 294 -1.53 -9.00 14.15
CA SER A 294 -0.53 -8.22 13.43
C SER A 294 0.91 -8.55 13.84
N GLY A 295 1.83 -8.48 12.88
CA GLY A 295 3.26 -8.76 13.10
C GLY A 295 3.59 -10.24 13.26
N ARG A 296 2.59 -11.13 13.27
CA ARG A 296 2.80 -12.58 13.15
C ARG A 296 3.19 -12.96 11.72
N ARG A 297 3.62 -14.21 11.58
CA ARG A 297 4.01 -14.81 10.31
C ARG A 297 3.59 -16.26 10.25
N LEU A 298 3.22 -16.76 9.07
CA LEU A 298 3.10 -18.19 8.83
C LEU A 298 4.49 -18.73 8.46
N HIS A 299 4.93 -19.80 9.11
CA HIS A 299 6.22 -20.41 8.81
C HIS A 299 6.17 -21.93 8.97
N ASN A 300 7.13 -22.63 8.38
CA ASN A 300 7.33 -24.06 8.65
C ASN A 300 8.10 -24.27 9.98
N GLY A 301 8.20 -25.53 10.42
CA GLY A 301 8.99 -25.90 11.61
C GLY A 301 10.49 -25.62 11.49
N ALA A 302 10.99 -25.37 10.27
CA ALA A 302 12.39 -25.01 9.99
C ALA A 302 12.63 -23.49 9.91
N GLY A 303 11.61 -22.65 10.16
CA GLY A 303 11.72 -21.20 10.21
C GLY A 303 11.51 -20.46 8.88
N THR A 304 11.27 -21.15 7.76
CA THR A 304 10.92 -20.52 6.47
C THR A 304 9.58 -19.82 6.59
N ILE A 305 9.55 -18.51 6.30
CA ILE A 305 8.33 -17.72 6.33
C ILE A 305 7.59 -17.90 5.02
N TYR A 306 6.30 -18.24 5.09
CA TYR A 306 5.41 -18.27 3.93
C TYR A 306 4.63 -16.97 3.77
N TYR A 307 4.21 -16.37 4.88
CA TYR A 307 3.43 -15.15 4.85
C TYR A 307 3.70 -14.25 6.05
N HIS A 308 3.55 -12.94 5.83
CA HIS A 308 3.48 -11.92 6.87
C HIS A 308 2.03 -11.52 7.13
N TYR A 309 1.65 -11.36 8.39
CA TYR A 309 0.32 -10.88 8.77
C TYR A 309 0.36 -9.41 9.21
N VAL A 310 -0.59 -8.64 8.69
CA VAL A 310 -0.72 -7.20 8.90
C VAL A 310 -2.15 -6.90 9.37
N GLY A 311 -2.32 -6.75 10.69
CA GLY A 311 -3.57 -6.40 11.36
C GLY A 311 -3.43 -5.13 12.20
N VAL A 312 -4.51 -4.65 12.81
CA VAL A 312 -4.47 -3.48 13.70
C VAL A 312 -4.04 -3.86 15.11
N ASP A 313 -4.36 -5.06 15.60
CA ASP A 313 -4.02 -5.52 16.94
C ASP A 313 -2.73 -6.36 16.91
N THR A 314 -1.76 -5.94 17.72
CA THR A 314 -0.46 -6.62 17.87
C THR A 314 -0.41 -7.56 19.06
N ALA A 315 -1.51 -7.74 19.79
CA ALA A 315 -1.65 -8.57 20.97
C ALA A 315 -2.75 -9.63 20.82
N ASN A 316 -3.87 -9.31 20.18
CA ASN A 316 -5.00 -10.23 19.98
C ASN A 316 -5.24 -10.51 18.48
N PRO A 317 -5.86 -11.65 18.14
CA PRO A 317 -6.31 -11.91 16.77
C PRO A 317 -7.40 -10.92 16.34
N ASP A 318 -7.21 -10.31 15.18
CA ASP A 318 -8.12 -9.35 14.57
C ASP A 318 -8.12 -9.48 13.03
N ASP A 319 -8.98 -8.74 12.34
CA ASP A 319 -8.92 -8.69 10.88
C ASP A 319 -7.55 -8.23 10.41
N ALA A 320 -6.95 -8.98 9.49
CA ALA A 320 -5.65 -8.66 8.93
C ALA A 320 -5.62 -8.87 7.42
N VAL A 321 -4.57 -8.37 6.78
CA VAL A 321 -4.13 -8.81 5.46
C VAL A 321 -2.91 -9.73 5.58
N MET A 322 -2.77 -10.66 4.65
CA MET A 322 -1.66 -11.59 4.56
C MET A 322 -0.84 -11.27 3.31
N LEU A 323 0.46 -11.06 3.47
CA LEU A 323 1.41 -10.79 2.39
C LEU A 323 2.29 -12.02 2.19
N LYS A 324 2.46 -12.50 0.94
CA LYS A 324 3.33 -13.65 0.66
C LYS A 324 4.78 -13.25 0.89
N ALA A 325 5.49 -14.00 1.73
CA ALA A 325 6.90 -13.77 1.99
C ALA A 325 7.76 -14.20 0.80
N ALA A 326 8.90 -13.53 0.64
CA ALA A 326 9.91 -13.82 -0.37
C ALA A 326 10.95 -14.86 0.12
#